data_AF-A0A0A9WP90-F1
#
_entry.id   AF-A0A0A9WP90-F1
#
_cell.length_a   1.000
_cell.length_b   1.000
_cell.length_c   1.000
_cell.angle_alpha   90.00
_cell.angle_beta   90.00
_cell.angle_gamma   90.00
#
_symmetry.space_group_name_H-M   'P 1'
#
loop_
_entity.id
_entity.type
_entity.pdbx_description
1 polymer ?
#
loop_
_entity_poly.entity_id
_entity_poly.type
_entity_poly.pdbx_seq_one_letter_code
_entity_poly.pdbx_strand_id
1 'polypeptide(L)'
;EIIEQHKFLSRMYSTSETISEYIAELRKFVPSCDFTCGECEASVAELFLRAQFIRGIRDPAIREQLLMIKYLTLADAIDKALAIDASKIDNSIFSSDPSSNTGSFSMYLTLTILTQTNSTQQF
;
A
#
# COMPACT_ATOMS: atom_id res chain seq x y z
N GLU A 1 -16.12 -17.99 14.31
CA GLU A 1 -15.12 -18.72 13.53
C GLU A 1 -15.54 -18.95 12.06
N ILE A 2 -16.14 -20.07 11.65
CA ILE A 2 -16.35 -20.43 10.22
C ILE A 2 -16.94 -19.31 9.33
N ILE A 3 -17.94 -18.57 9.81
CA ILE A 3 -18.53 -17.43 9.08
C ILE A 3 -17.51 -16.31 8.86
N GLU A 4 -16.66 -16.04 9.85
CA GLU A 4 -15.61 -15.02 9.78
C GLU A 4 -14.45 -15.48 8.90
N GLN A 5 -14.07 -16.77 8.96
CA GLN A 5 -13.13 -17.36 8.02
C GLN A 5 -13.65 -17.26 6.58
N HIS A 6 -14.94 -17.51 6.34
CA HIS A 6 -15.55 -17.34 5.03
C HIS A 6 -15.54 -15.87 4.57
N LYS A 7 -15.85 -14.90 5.44
CA LYS A 7 -15.72 -13.47 5.13
C LYS A 7 -14.29 -13.08 4.79
N PHE A 8 -13.32 -13.53 5.59
CA PHE A 8 -11.90 -13.32 5.37
C PHE A 8 -11.44 -13.86 4.01
N LEU A 9 -11.74 -15.12 3.70
CA LEU A 9 -11.41 -15.75 2.42
C LEU A 9 -12.15 -15.11 1.23
N SER A 10 -13.33 -14.52 1.46
CA SER A 10 -14.10 -13.82 0.43
C SER A 10 -13.67 -12.35 0.25
N ARG A 11 -12.84 -11.79 1.13
CA ARG A 11 -12.39 -10.39 1.06
C ARG A 11 -11.36 -10.22 -0.06
N MET A 12 -11.77 -9.53 -1.13
CA MET A 12 -10.94 -9.18 -2.28
C MET A 12 -10.64 -7.68 -2.27
N TYR A 13 -9.50 -7.26 -2.84
CA TYR A 13 -9.14 -5.85 -3.02
C TYR A 13 -10.20 -5.11 -3.85
N SER A 14 -10.66 -3.94 -3.38
CA SER A 14 -11.56 -3.04 -4.10
C SER A 14 -10.79 -2.21 -5.13
N THR A 15 -11.48 -1.60 -6.09
CA THR A 15 -10.91 -0.55 -6.96
C THR A 15 -10.89 0.83 -6.30
N SER A 16 -11.50 0.96 -5.12
CA SER A 16 -11.73 2.23 -4.41
C SER A 16 -10.95 2.34 -3.10
N GLU A 17 -10.07 1.39 -2.81
CA GLU A 17 -9.26 1.36 -1.59
C GLU A 17 -7.78 1.26 -1.97
N THR A 18 -6.91 1.66 -1.05
CA THR A 18 -5.46 1.48 -1.14
C THR A 18 -5.03 0.11 -0.59
N ILE A 19 -3.84 -0.35 -0.98
CA ILE A 19 -3.26 -1.61 -0.47
C ILE A 19 -3.14 -1.59 1.07
N SER A 20 -2.84 -0.44 1.66
CA SER A 20 -2.78 -0.22 3.10
C SER A 20 -4.12 -0.39 3.81
N GLU A 21 -5.21 0.14 3.25
CA GLU A 21 -6.57 -0.04 3.76
C GLU A 21 -7.00 -1.51 3.65
N TYR A 22 -6.70 -2.15 2.51
CA TYR A 22 -7.02 -3.55 2.28
C TYR A 22 -6.40 -4.50 3.32
N ILE A 23 -5.10 -4.35 3.62
CA ILE A 23 -4.46 -5.16 4.67
C ILE A 23 -4.99 -4.80 6.08
N ALA A 24 -5.34 -3.54 6.33
CA ALA A 24 -5.95 -3.13 7.60
C ALA A 24 -7.33 -3.80 7.79
N GLU A 25 -8.18 -3.84 6.75
CA GLU A 25 -9.45 -4.56 6.80
C GLU A 25 -9.27 -6.07 6.96
N LEU A 26 -8.32 -6.71 6.24
CA LEU A 26 -8.03 -8.13 6.41
C LEU A 26 -7.65 -8.48 7.86
N ARG A 27 -6.85 -7.63 8.51
CA ARG A 27 -6.43 -7.84 9.92
C ARG A 27 -7.59 -7.80 10.91
N LYS A 28 -8.72 -7.14 10.60
CA LYS A 28 -9.89 -7.10 11.51
C LYS A 28 -10.61 -8.43 11.66
N PHE A 29 -10.53 -9.33 10.68
CA PHE A 29 -11.15 -10.66 10.76
C PHE A 29 -10.32 -11.64 11.61
N VAL A 30 -9.00 -11.47 11.68
CA VAL A 30 -8.09 -12.44 12.31
C VAL A 30 -8.48 -12.82 13.74
N PRO A 31 -8.86 -11.89 14.66
CA PRO A 31 -9.24 -12.24 16.02
C PRO A 31 -10.50 -13.12 16.13
N SER A 32 -11.37 -13.12 15.13
CA SER A 32 -12.64 -13.89 15.13
C SER A 32 -12.60 -15.16 14.26
N CYS A 33 -11.49 -15.38 13.56
CA CYS A 33 -11.22 -16.53 12.69
C CYS A 33 -10.55 -17.72 13.40
N ASP A 34 -10.11 -17.59 14.65
CA ASP A 34 -9.35 -18.59 15.42
C ASP A 34 -8.22 -19.26 14.62
N PHE A 35 -7.40 -18.45 13.95
CA PHE A 35 -6.22 -18.92 13.21
C PHE A 35 -5.06 -19.24 14.16
N THR A 36 -5.26 -20.25 15.01
CA THR A 36 -4.34 -20.70 16.04
C THR A 36 -3.82 -22.12 15.76
N CYS A 37 -2.68 -22.47 16.37
CA CYS A 37 -2.14 -23.82 16.40
C CYS A 37 -1.24 -23.94 17.63
N GLY A 38 -1.51 -24.92 18.50
CA GLY A 38 -0.81 -25.06 19.78
C GLY A 38 0.66 -25.50 19.68
N GLU A 39 1.04 -26.14 18.58
CA GLU A 39 2.37 -26.77 18.40
C GLU A 39 3.15 -26.19 17.20
N CYS A 40 2.64 -25.15 16.54
CA CYS A 40 3.28 -24.57 15.36
C CYS A 40 4.30 -23.49 15.73
N GLU A 41 5.53 -23.59 15.19
CA GLU A 41 6.54 -22.53 15.29
C GLU A 41 6.14 -21.25 14.54
N ALA A 42 5.30 -21.38 13.50
CA ALA A 42 4.87 -20.27 12.64
C ALA A 42 3.47 -19.76 13.02
N SER A 43 3.30 -18.43 12.97
CA SER A 43 1.99 -17.78 13.15
C SER A 43 1.02 -18.19 12.04
N VAL A 44 0.04 -19.03 12.38
CA VAL A 44 -1.01 -19.48 11.46
C VAL A 44 -1.85 -18.31 10.95
N ALA A 45 -2.15 -17.34 11.82
CA ALA A 45 -2.77 -16.07 11.45
C ALA A 45 -1.97 -15.30 10.39
N GLU A 46 -0.63 -15.24 10.49
CA GLU A 46 0.21 -14.56 9.50
C GLU A 46 0.28 -15.34 8.18
N LEU A 47 0.33 -16.67 8.25
CA LEU A 47 0.27 -17.54 7.08
C LEU A 47 -1.03 -17.31 6.28
N PHE A 48 -2.18 -17.27 6.95
CA PHE A 48 -3.47 -16.98 6.31
C PHE A 48 -3.55 -15.53 5.80
N LEU A 49 -3.09 -14.54 6.58
CA LEU A 49 -3.01 -13.14 6.13
C LEU A 49 -2.22 -13.01 4.83
N ARG A 50 -1.04 -13.63 4.74
CA ARG A 50 -0.19 -13.58 3.56
C ARG A 50 -0.85 -14.27 2.37
N ALA A 51 -1.41 -15.48 2.56
CA ALA A 51 -2.10 -16.21 1.51
C ALA A 51 -3.31 -15.43 0.96
N GLN A 52 -4.15 -14.88 1.84
CA GLN A 52 -5.33 -14.12 1.44
C GLN A 52 -4.98 -12.75 0.85
N PHE A 53 -3.94 -12.08 1.35
CA PHE A 53 -3.41 -10.85 0.77
C PHE A 53 -3.05 -11.08 -0.69
N ILE A 54 -2.14 -12.02 -0.98
CA ILE A 54 -1.68 -12.36 -2.35
C ILE A 54 -2.86 -12.79 -3.24
N ARG A 55 -3.78 -13.62 -2.72
CA ARG A 55 -4.96 -14.08 -3.46
C ARG A 55 -5.90 -12.93 -3.85
N GLY A 56 -6.15 -12.01 -2.91
CA GLY A 56 -7.13 -10.94 -3.08
C GLY A 56 -6.61 -9.70 -3.80
N ILE A 57 -5.29 -9.55 -4.01
CA ILE A 57 -4.75 -8.59 -4.98
C ILE A 57 -5.37 -8.84 -6.36
N ARG A 58 -6.06 -7.83 -6.89
CA ARG A 58 -6.68 -7.87 -8.23
C ARG A 58 -5.67 -7.77 -9.36
N ASP A 59 -4.62 -6.98 -9.17
CA ASP A 59 -3.63 -6.71 -10.21
C ASP A 59 -2.75 -7.94 -10.47
N PRO A 60 -2.79 -8.52 -11.69
CA PRO A 60 -2.05 -9.73 -11.99
C PRO A 60 -0.53 -9.52 -11.93
N ALA A 61 -0.02 -8.35 -12.34
CA ALA A 61 1.42 -8.08 -12.34
C ALA A 61 2.00 -7.92 -10.93
N ILE A 62 1.25 -7.33 -9.98
CA ILE A 62 1.64 -7.34 -8.55
C ILE A 62 1.67 -8.79 -8.05
N ARG A 63 0.57 -9.54 -8.29
CA ARG A 63 0.44 -10.91 -7.79
C ARG A 63 1.50 -11.86 -8.35
N GLU A 64 1.83 -11.75 -9.63
CA GLU A 64 2.90 -12.52 -10.29
C GLU A 64 4.27 -12.21 -9.66
N GLN A 65 4.62 -10.93 -9.48
CA GLN A 65 5.89 -10.56 -8.83
C GLN A 65 5.99 -11.06 -7.38
N LEU A 66 4.88 -11.11 -6.63
CA LEU A 66 4.85 -11.70 -5.30
C LEU A 66 5.06 -13.23 -5.34
N LEU A 67 4.40 -13.92 -6.28
CA LEU A 67 4.50 -15.38 -6.42
C LEU A 67 5.88 -15.86 -6.90
N MET A 68 6.70 -15.00 -7.51
CA MET A 68 8.09 -15.31 -7.86
C MET A 68 9.06 -15.34 -6.66
N ILE A 69 8.65 -14.86 -5.48
CA ILE A 69 9.53 -14.74 -4.32
C ILE A 69 9.51 -16.04 -3.50
N LYS A 70 10.63 -16.76 -3.50
CA LYS A 70 10.77 -18.10 -2.88
C LYS A 70 10.50 -18.13 -1.37
N TYR A 71 10.95 -17.11 -0.65
CA TYR A 71 10.73 -16.93 0.78
C TYR A 71 10.15 -15.54 0.98
N LEU A 72 8.84 -15.47 1.24
CA LEU A 72 8.08 -14.22 1.30
C LEU A 72 7.35 -14.17 2.65
N THR A 73 7.67 -13.19 3.49
CA THR A 73 6.89 -12.88 4.71
C THR A 73 5.66 -12.05 4.37
N LEU A 74 4.77 -11.82 5.34
CA LEU A 74 3.65 -10.89 5.13
C LEU A 74 4.15 -9.45 4.94
N ALA A 75 5.19 -9.03 5.68
CA ALA A 75 5.78 -7.70 5.57
C ALA A 75 6.36 -7.46 4.17
N ASP A 76 7.22 -8.36 3.69
CA ASP A 76 7.82 -8.27 2.35
C ASP A 76 6.74 -8.18 1.25
N ALA A 77 5.63 -8.91 1.42
CA ALA A 77 4.54 -8.90 0.45
C ALA A 77 3.82 -7.54 0.41
N ILE A 78 3.61 -6.91 1.56
CA ILE A 78 2.99 -5.58 1.68
C ILE A 78 3.92 -4.54 1.07
N ASP A 79 5.19 -4.50 1.49
CA ASP A 79 6.17 -3.50 1.05
C ASP A 79 6.40 -3.58 -0.46
N LYS A 80 6.53 -4.81 -1.01
CA LYS A 80 6.69 -5.02 -2.45
C LYS A 80 5.44 -4.63 -3.23
N ALA A 81 4.24 -4.90 -2.70
CA ALA A 81 2.99 -4.50 -3.36
C ALA A 81 2.82 -2.98 -3.38
N LEU A 82 3.09 -2.29 -2.26
CA LEU A 82 3.07 -0.83 -2.15
C LEU A 82 4.05 -0.16 -3.12
N ALA A 83 5.27 -0.69 -3.23
CA ALA A 83 6.28 -0.15 -4.16
C ALA A 83 5.84 -0.24 -5.63
N ILE A 84 5.19 -1.35 -6.03
CA ILE A 84 4.68 -1.52 -7.40
C ILE A 84 3.46 -0.61 -7.66
N ASP A 85 2.59 -0.45 -6.67
CA ASP A 85 1.38 0.39 -6.78
C ASP A 85 1.74 1.88 -6.94
N ALA A 86 2.63 2.40 -6.09
CA ALA A 86 3.18 3.75 -6.23
C ALA A 86 3.84 3.96 -7.60
N SER A 87 4.68 3.00 -8.05
CA SER A 87 5.33 3.07 -9.36
C SER A 87 4.33 3.14 -10.53
N LYS A 88 3.12 2.57 -10.40
CA LYS A 88 2.08 2.64 -11.44
C LYS A 88 1.37 3.99 -11.47
N ILE A 89 1.14 4.58 -10.29
CA ILE A 89 0.57 5.93 -10.17
C ILE A 89 1.51 6.93 -10.87
N ASP A 90 2.81 6.90 -10.55
CA ASP A 90 3.81 7.80 -11.16
C ASP A 90 3.88 7.66 -12.70
N ASN A 91 3.90 6.42 -13.20
CA ASN A 91 3.89 6.17 -14.65
C ASN A 91 2.60 6.64 -15.33
N SER A 92 1.44 6.57 -14.65
CA SER A 92 0.16 7.03 -15.22
C SER A 92 0.11 8.56 -15.38
N ILE A 93 0.71 9.30 -14.45
CA ILE A 93 0.86 10.75 -14.52
C ILE A 93 1.75 11.12 -15.71
N PHE A 94 2.91 10.48 -15.84
CA PHE A 94 3.86 10.74 -16.94
C PHE A 94 3.33 10.34 -18.33
N SER A 95 2.45 9.35 -18.41
CA SER A 95 1.87 8.87 -19.69
C SER A 95 0.74 9.74 -20.24
N SER A 96 0.29 10.75 -19.48
CA SER A 96 -0.86 11.59 -19.83
C SER A 96 -0.52 12.90 -20.57
N ASP A 97 0.73 13.05 -21.05
CA ASP A 97 1.21 14.24 -21.79
C ASP A 97 1.32 14.01 -23.33
N PRO A 98 0.23 14.15 -24.11
CA PRO A 98 0.29 14.23 -25.56
C PRO A 98 0.68 15.66 -26.00
N SER A 99 1.98 15.96 -25.89
CA SER A 99 2.70 16.99 -26.67
C SER A 99 2.20 18.44 -26.64
N SER A 100 2.93 19.32 -25.93
CA SER A 100 3.08 20.72 -26.39
C SER A 100 4.51 21.25 -26.24
N ASN A 101 5.01 21.74 -27.38
CA ASN A 101 6.29 22.35 -27.69
C ASN A 101 7.11 23.08 -26.60
N THR A 102 8.42 22.84 -26.67
CA THR A 102 9.53 23.80 -26.48
C THR A 102 9.41 24.87 -25.38
N GLY A 103 10.05 24.61 -24.24
CA GLY A 103 10.72 25.63 -23.44
C GLY A 103 9.90 26.29 -22.33
N SER A 104 10.04 25.77 -21.10
CA SER A 104 10.56 26.55 -19.97
C SER A 104 10.86 25.64 -18.79
N PHE A 105 11.95 25.89 -18.06
CA PHE A 105 12.32 25.15 -16.86
C PHE A 105 11.50 25.72 -15.67
N SER A 106 10.28 25.21 -15.45
CA SER A 106 9.42 25.72 -14.38
C SER A 106 9.85 25.22 -13.00
N MET A 107 10.66 26.05 -12.33
CA MET A 107 11.22 25.78 -11.01
C MET A 107 10.19 26.03 -9.90
N TYR A 108 9.51 25.00 -9.43
CA TYR A 108 8.72 25.07 -8.19
C TYR A 108 9.57 24.78 -6.95
N LEU A 109 10.42 25.73 -6.59
CA LEU A 109 10.94 25.92 -5.23
C LEU A 109 10.79 27.38 -4.83
N THR A 110 9.56 27.81 -4.57
CA THR A 110 9.28 29.17 -4.08
C THR A 110 9.40 29.24 -2.57
N LEU A 111 10.61 29.55 -2.11
CA LEU A 111 10.90 29.96 -0.74
C LEU A 111 10.21 31.31 -0.45
N THR A 112 9.17 31.32 0.40
CA THR A 112 8.48 32.57 0.76
C THR A 112 9.18 33.27 1.93
N ILE A 113 10.07 34.20 1.61
CA ILE A 113 10.54 35.24 2.54
C ILE A 113 10.27 36.60 1.89
N LEU A 114 9.56 37.49 2.57
CA LEU A 114 9.60 38.97 2.48
C LEU A 114 8.67 39.49 3.60
N THR A 115 9.18 39.69 4.82
CA THR A 115 9.58 40.99 5.37
C THR A 115 8.50 42.08 5.35
N GLN A 116 8.08 42.51 6.54
CA GLN A 116 7.68 43.89 6.77
C GLN A 116 8.30 44.40 8.08
N THR A 117 9.15 45.43 7.95
CA THR A 117 9.60 46.35 9.01
C THR A 117 8.37 47.11 9.56
N ASN A 118 8.26 47.69 10.76
CA ASN A 118 9.17 48.14 11.82
C ASN A 118 8.30 48.26 13.13
N SER A 119 8.71 48.63 14.36
CA SER A 119 9.95 49.20 14.92
C SER A 119 10.01 48.99 16.46
N THR A 120 11.20 49.19 17.05
CA THR A 120 11.48 49.86 18.35
C THR A 120 10.54 49.62 19.56
N GLN A 121 10.98 48.89 20.59
CA GLN A 121 11.62 49.46 21.81
C GLN A 121 11.58 48.49 23.01
N GLN A 122 12.73 48.13 23.59
CA GLN A 122 12.93 48.00 25.05
C GLN A 122 14.41 47.72 25.35
N PHE A 123 15.00 48.63 26.14
CA PHE A 123 16.14 48.39 27.03
C PHE A 123 15.56 48.36 28.46
#